data_AF-A0A534YK33-F1
#
_entry.id   AF-A0A534YK33-F1
#
_cell.length_a   1.000
_cell.length_b   1.000
_cell.length_c   1.000
_cell.angle_alpha   90.00
_cell.angle_beta   90.00
_cell.angle_gamma   90.00
#
_symmetry.space_group_name_H-M   'P 1'
#
loop_
_entity.id
_entity.type
_entity.pdbx_description
1 polymer ?
#
loop_
_entity_poly.entity_id
_entity_poly.type
_entity_poly.pdbx_seq_one_letter_code
_entity_poly.pdbx_strand_id
1 'polypeptide(L)'
;MPNRSDPIADARAARAVADIARAHAAELSRRGLSAAYSEVAVQLAAEIEDHLQALPAAALAARGRIPEHAELLADAAATAQAVRGAVLRVTRGPDGRTAAHAFGLGDPFSTRQPQHVLRALERIVSAASQHANIATDAGIINDDLHTMRDLAEELRKLPGAGSPLTDEAEALQRAQSALRAYFDLVGAKATIAFAADPESRKALLSALPRADERRHLRRSADAAPAA
;
A
#
# COMPACT_ATOMS: atom_id res chain seq x y z
N MET A 1 -14.86 19.32 0.30
CA MET A 1 -15.68 18.28 0.96
C MET A 1 -14.91 16.98 0.91
N PRO A 2 -14.64 16.31 2.03
CA PRO A 2 -13.87 15.06 2.04
C PRO A 2 -14.67 13.91 1.39
N ASN A 3 -13.94 12.96 0.80
CA ASN A 3 -14.38 11.81 -0.01
C ASN A 3 -15.64 11.08 0.52
N ARG A 4 -16.55 10.70 -0.39
CA ARG A 4 -17.84 10.05 -0.09
C ARG A 4 -17.98 8.61 -0.62
N SER A 5 -16.92 7.93 -1.08
CA SER A 5 -16.95 6.46 -1.24
C SER A 5 -16.25 5.80 -0.05
N ASP A 6 -16.87 4.74 0.47
CA ASP A 6 -16.30 3.91 1.52
C ASP A 6 -15.33 2.91 0.86
N PRO A 7 -14.01 3.04 1.05
CA PRO A 7 -13.07 2.19 0.33
C PRO A 7 -13.13 0.72 0.79
N ILE A 8 -13.65 0.45 1.98
CA ILE A 8 -13.93 -0.92 2.42
C ILE A 8 -15.12 -1.49 1.66
N ALA A 9 -16.16 -0.68 1.38
CA ALA A 9 -17.26 -1.09 0.52
C ALA A 9 -16.78 -1.36 -0.91
N ASP A 10 -15.89 -0.51 -1.44
CA ASP A 10 -15.28 -0.70 -2.76
C ASP A 10 -14.45 -2.00 -2.82
N ALA A 11 -13.64 -2.29 -1.81
CA ALA A 11 -12.88 -3.54 -1.72
C ALA A 11 -13.78 -4.80 -1.70
N ARG A 12 -14.89 -4.76 -0.96
CA ARG A 12 -15.88 -5.85 -0.95
C ARG A 12 -16.55 -6.02 -2.30
N ALA A 13 -16.91 -4.91 -2.96
CA ALA A 13 -17.52 -4.92 -4.28
C ALA A 13 -16.57 -5.53 -5.33
N ALA A 14 -15.28 -5.23 -5.28
CA ALA A 14 -14.29 -5.82 -6.18
C ALA A 14 -14.23 -7.35 -6.10
N ARG A 15 -14.32 -7.92 -4.89
CA ARG A 15 -14.38 -9.37 -4.70
C ARG A 15 -15.66 -9.97 -5.26
N ALA A 16 -16.82 -9.39 -4.93
CA ALA A 16 -18.10 -9.84 -5.44
C ALA A 16 -18.15 -9.80 -6.98
N VAL A 17 -17.66 -8.71 -7.58
CA VAL A 17 -17.55 -8.56 -9.02
C VAL A 17 -16.59 -9.57 -9.63
N ALA A 18 -15.44 -9.83 -8.99
CA ALA A 18 -14.48 -10.82 -9.46
C ALA A 18 -15.04 -12.24 -9.43
N ASP A 19 -15.80 -12.60 -8.40
CA ASP A 19 -16.44 -13.92 -8.29
C ASP A 19 -17.52 -14.12 -9.36
N ILE A 20 -18.37 -13.11 -9.60
CA ILE A 20 -19.36 -13.14 -10.68
C ILE A 20 -18.65 -13.17 -12.05
N ALA A 21 -17.58 -12.39 -12.23
CA ALA A 21 -16.81 -12.37 -13.46
C ALA A 21 -16.14 -13.72 -13.75
N ARG A 22 -15.70 -14.46 -12.72
CA ARG A 22 -15.15 -15.81 -12.84
C ARG A 22 -16.19 -16.80 -13.36
N ALA A 23 -17.43 -16.72 -12.86
CA ALA A 23 -18.54 -17.57 -13.33
C ALA A 23 -18.87 -17.36 -14.81
N HIS A 24 -18.56 -16.17 -15.35
CA HIS A 24 -18.81 -15.79 -16.75
C HIS A 24 -17.54 -15.47 -17.54
N ALA A 25 -16.39 -16.04 -17.14
CA ALA A 25 -15.08 -15.67 -17.67
C ALA A 25 -14.98 -15.82 -19.20
N ALA A 26 -15.59 -16.85 -19.78
CA ALA A 26 -15.57 -17.06 -21.22
C ALA A 26 -16.28 -15.92 -21.99
N GLU A 27 -17.44 -15.47 -21.52
CA GLU A 27 -18.19 -14.39 -22.17
C GLU A 27 -17.49 -13.04 -22.00
N LEU A 28 -17.00 -12.75 -20.80
CA LEU A 28 -16.28 -11.50 -20.52
C LEU A 28 -14.93 -11.42 -21.25
N SER A 29 -14.21 -12.53 -21.34
CA SER A 29 -12.95 -12.62 -22.08
C SER A 29 -13.15 -12.35 -23.58
N ARG A 30 -14.22 -12.89 -24.19
CA ARG A 30 -14.59 -12.57 -25.58
C ARG A 30 -14.83 -11.07 -25.84
N ARG A 31 -15.11 -10.29 -24.79
CA ARG A 31 -15.31 -8.83 -24.86
C ARG A 31 -14.08 -8.03 -24.41
N GLY A 32 -12.96 -8.69 -24.14
CA GLY A 32 -11.69 -8.07 -23.76
C GLY A 32 -11.53 -7.84 -22.26
N LEU A 33 -12.32 -8.50 -21.42
CA LEU A 33 -12.15 -8.51 -19.96
C LEU A 33 -11.63 -9.89 -19.52
N SER A 34 -10.31 -10.08 -19.58
CA SER A 34 -9.66 -11.31 -19.14
C SER A 34 -9.67 -11.46 -17.61
N ALA A 35 -9.53 -12.69 -17.12
CA ALA A 35 -9.47 -13.01 -15.69
C ALA A 35 -8.39 -12.21 -14.93
N ALA A 36 -7.27 -11.88 -15.59
CA ALA A 36 -6.19 -11.08 -15.02
C ALA A 36 -6.66 -9.72 -14.46
N TYR A 37 -7.64 -9.06 -15.08
CA TYR A 37 -8.17 -7.79 -14.55
C TYR A 37 -8.88 -7.99 -13.21
N SER A 38 -9.66 -9.06 -13.09
CA SER A 38 -10.36 -9.42 -11.85
C SER A 38 -9.39 -9.85 -10.75
N GLU A 39 -8.31 -10.56 -11.11
CA GLU A 39 -7.26 -10.94 -10.16
C GLU A 39 -6.53 -9.72 -9.60
N VAL A 40 -6.14 -8.77 -10.46
CA VAL A 40 -5.54 -7.49 -10.05
C VAL A 40 -6.51 -6.69 -9.19
N ALA A 41 -7.80 -6.66 -9.53
CA ALA A 41 -8.81 -5.96 -8.72
C ALA A 41 -8.96 -6.57 -7.31
N VAL A 42 -8.89 -7.89 -7.18
CA VAL A 42 -8.90 -8.58 -5.87
C VAL A 42 -7.64 -8.27 -5.07
N GLN A 43 -6.48 -8.20 -5.73
CA GLN A 43 -5.24 -7.79 -5.09
C GLN A 43 -5.31 -6.35 -4.57
N LEU A 44 -5.77 -5.40 -5.40
CA LEU A 44 -5.95 -4.00 -5.01
C LEU A 44 -6.98 -3.85 -3.87
N ALA A 45 -8.03 -4.66 -3.84
CA ALA A 45 -9.00 -4.68 -2.75
C ALA A 45 -8.36 -5.14 -1.43
N ALA A 46 -7.48 -6.14 -1.47
CA ALA A 46 -6.70 -6.55 -0.31
C ALA A 46 -5.78 -5.41 0.15
N GLU A 47 -5.06 -4.77 -0.77
CA GLU A 47 -4.21 -3.62 -0.45
C GLU A 47 -5.00 -2.47 0.21
N ILE A 48 -6.20 -2.12 -0.27
CA ILE A 48 -7.04 -1.08 0.35
C ILE A 48 -7.46 -1.46 1.77
N GLU A 49 -7.93 -2.69 1.96
CA GLU A 49 -8.29 -3.17 3.30
C GLU A 49 -7.09 -3.20 4.24
N ASP A 50 -5.92 -3.55 3.72
CA ASP A 50 -4.67 -3.59 4.46
C ASP A 50 -4.21 -2.19 4.90
N HIS A 51 -4.37 -1.19 4.03
CA HIS A 51 -4.07 0.21 4.36
C HIS A 51 -5.06 0.76 5.39
N LEU A 52 -6.35 0.39 5.32
CA LEU A 52 -7.40 0.93 6.18
C LEU A 52 -7.61 0.18 7.50
N GLN A 53 -7.13 -1.05 7.61
CA GLN A 53 -7.16 -1.78 8.88
C GLN A 53 -6.15 -1.14 9.85
N ALA A 54 -6.63 -0.79 11.04
CA ALA A 54 -5.80 -0.37 12.17
C ALA A 54 -5.12 -1.58 12.84
N LEU A 55 -4.52 -2.47 12.05
CA LEU A 55 -3.84 -3.67 12.54
C LEU A 55 -2.32 -3.43 12.65
N PRO A 56 -1.66 -3.95 13.69
CA PRO A 56 -0.21 -4.01 13.75
C PRO A 56 0.36 -4.73 12.52
N ALA A 57 1.54 -4.33 12.03
CA ALA A 57 2.19 -4.94 10.86
C ALA A 57 2.28 -6.47 10.92
N ALA A 58 2.50 -7.04 12.12
CA ALA A 58 2.49 -8.48 12.37
C ALA A 58 1.15 -9.17 12.05
N ALA A 59 0.01 -8.54 12.38
CA ALA A 59 -1.31 -9.08 12.10
C ALA A 59 -1.69 -8.96 10.62
N LEU A 60 -1.14 -7.95 9.93
CA LEU A 60 -1.32 -7.75 8.50
C LEU A 60 -0.55 -8.81 7.70
N ALA A 61 0.71 -9.00 8.04
CA ALA A 61 1.56 -9.89 7.29
C ALA A 61 1.25 -11.38 7.58
N ALA A 62 0.64 -11.72 8.73
CA ALA A 62 0.03 -13.05 8.96
C ALA A 62 -1.11 -13.40 7.99
N ARG A 63 -1.74 -12.41 7.32
CA ARG A 63 -2.73 -12.63 6.25
C ARG A 63 -2.09 -12.77 4.86
N GLY A 64 -0.89 -12.23 4.68
CA GLY A 64 -0.06 -12.42 3.48
C GLY A 64 0.50 -13.84 3.48
N ARG A 65 0.37 -14.55 2.36
CA ARG A 65 0.90 -15.90 2.20
C ARG A 65 2.41 -15.88 2.49
N ILE A 66 2.85 -16.59 3.54
CA ILE A 66 4.21 -16.77 4.12
C ILE A 66 4.40 -16.01 5.46
N PRO A 67 4.06 -16.64 6.60
CA PRO A 67 4.25 -16.09 7.95
C PRO A 67 5.69 -15.66 8.27
N GLU A 68 6.69 -16.32 7.69
CA GLU A 68 8.11 -16.00 7.92
C GLU A 68 8.47 -14.60 7.41
N HIS A 69 7.91 -14.17 6.27
CA HIS A 69 8.11 -12.82 5.74
C HIS A 69 7.44 -11.75 6.61
N ALA A 70 6.36 -12.13 7.29
CA ALA A 70 5.61 -11.27 8.19
C ALA A 70 6.38 -10.95 9.46
N GLU A 71 6.94 -11.98 10.07
CA GLU A 71 7.78 -11.88 11.26
C GLU A 71 9.03 -11.07 10.96
N LEU A 72 9.71 -11.36 9.84
CA LEU A 72 10.87 -10.60 9.39
C LEU A 72 10.57 -9.10 9.23
N LEU A 73 9.46 -8.75 8.56
CA LEU A 73 9.07 -7.34 8.38
C LEU A 73 8.72 -6.67 9.71
N ALA A 74 8.02 -7.37 10.60
CA ALA A 74 7.64 -6.85 11.91
C ALA A 74 8.87 -6.58 12.78
N ASP A 75 9.82 -7.51 12.82
CA ASP A 75 11.06 -7.39 13.59
C ASP A 75 11.93 -6.25 13.05
N ALA A 76 12.09 -6.17 11.73
CA ALA A 76 12.83 -5.09 11.08
C ALA A 76 12.18 -3.72 11.33
N ALA A 77 10.86 -3.64 11.26
CA ALA A 77 10.11 -2.42 11.53
C ALA A 77 10.22 -1.99 12.99
N ALA A 78 10.12 -2.94 13.93
CA ALA A 78 10.28 -2.69 15.36
C ALA A 78 11.68 -2.17 15.68
N THR A 79 12.73 -2.78 15.12
CA THR A 79 14.12 -2.32 15.26
C THR A 79 14.29 -0.91 14.72
N ALA A 80 13.84 -0.63 13.49
CA ALA A 80 13.93 0.71 12.91
C ALA A 80 13.18 1.76 13.75
N GLN A 81 11.99 1.43 14.25
CA GLN A 81 11.20 2.34 15.07
C GLN A 81 11.83 2.59 16.45
N ALA A 82 12.38 1.56 17.09
CA ALA A 82 13.07 1.67 18.36
C ALA A 82 14.29 2.60 18.25
N VAL A 83 15.11 2.42 17.21
CA VAL A 83 16.28 3.26 16.96
C VAL A 83 15.87 4.71 16.66
N ARG A 84 14.88 4.94 15.79
CA ARG A 84 14.38 6.30 15.52
C ARG A 84 13.87 6.98 16.79
N GLY A 85 13.20 6.24 17.67
CA GLY A 85 12.76 6.73 18.98
C GLY A 85 13.93 7.05 19.92
N ALA A 86 14.98 6.24 19.93
CA ALA A 86 16.19 6.50 20.70
C ALA A 86 16.91 7.76 20.20
N VAL A 87 17.13 7.88 18.89
CA VAL A 87 17.75 9.06 18.25
C VAL A 87 16.94 10.33 18.55
N LEU A 88 15.60 10.28 18.48
CA LEU A 88 14.75 11.43 18.80
C LEU A 88 14.96 11.95 20.23
N ARG A 89 15.22 11.06 21.20
CA ARG A 89 15.43 11.44 22.60
C ARG A 89 16.75 12.15 22.86
N VAL A 90 17.78 11.83 22.07
CA VAL A 90 19.15 12.34 22.26
C VAL A 90 19.48 13.52 21.35
N THR A 91 18.73 13.71 20.27
CA THR A 91 18.93 14.84 19.35
C THR A 91 18.23 16.11 19.86
N ARG A 92 19.02 17.14 20.21
CA ARG A 92 18.53 18.46 20.63
C ARG A 92 19.23 19.59 19.88
N GLY A 93 18.55 20.72 19.73
CA GLY A 93 19.12 21.91 19.08
C GLY A 93 19.32 21.80 17.57
N PRO A 94 19.92 22.81 16.92
CA PRO A 94 20.11 22.85 15.46
C PRO A 94 20.98 21.70 14.93
N ASP A 95 22.08 21.37 15.61
CA ASP A 95 22.96 20.27 15.19
C ASP A 95 22.29 18.90 15.38
N GLY A 96 21.50 18.74 16.45
CA GLY A 96 20.68 17.55 16.67
C GLY A 96 19.63 17.35 15.57
N ARG A 97 19.04 18.42 15.02
CA ARG A 97 18.08 18.31 13.90
C ARG A 97 18.74 17.78 12.63
N THR A 98 19.97 18.22 12.33
CA THR A 98 20.74 17.71 11.19
C THR A 98 21.01 16.22 11.34
N ALA A 99 21.46 15.80 12.52
CA ALA A 99 21.66 14.38 12.82
C ALA A 99 20.35 13.59 12.75
N ALA A 100 19.27 14.09 13.35
CA ALA A 100 17.95 13.44 13.32
C ALA A 100 17.47 13.22 11.87
N HIS A 101 17.64 14.21 11.00
CA HIS A 101 17.31 14.07 9.58
C HIS A 101 18.21 13.05 8.86
N ALA A 102 19.50 12.96 9.20
CA ALA A 102 20.40 11.93 8.67
C ALA A 102 19.92 10.52 9.02
N PHE A 103 19.46 10.31 10.27
CA PHE A 103 18.82 9.08 10.74
C PHE A 103 17.39 8.85 10.19
N GLY A 104 16.87 9.73 9.33
CA GLY A 104 15.56 9.59 8.69
C GLY A 104 14.37 9.99 9.58
N LEU A 105 14.59 10.83 10.60
CA LEU A 105 13.49 11.45 11.33
C LEU A 105 12.89 12.59 10.49
N GLY A 106 11.57 12.56 10.32
CA GLY A 106 10.83 13.47 9.44
C GLY A 106 10.53 12.89 8.06
N ASP A 107 11.18 11.80 7.66
CA ASP A 107 10.78 11.05 6.47
C ASP A 107 9.50 10.24 6.72
N PRO A 108 8.68 10.01 5.67
CA PRO A 108 7.63 9.00 5.70
C PRO A 108 8.19 7.64 6.11
N PHE A 109 7.50 6.98 7.04
CA PHE A 109 7.88 5.67 7.53
C PHE A 109 6.63 4.86 7.83
N SER A 110 6.48 3.77 7.09
CA SER A 110 5.45 2.77 7.33
C SER A 110 6.11 1.50 7.83
N THR A 111 5.62 0.96 8.95
CA THR A 111 6.05 -0.36 9.45
C THR A 111 5.48 -1.52 8.63
N ARG A 112 4.60 -1.23 7.68
CA ARG A 112 3.87 -2.21 6.87
C ARG A 112 4.44 -2.34 5.46
N GLN A 113 5.27 -1.39 5.03
CA GLN A 113 5.81 -1.36 3.67
C GLN A 113 7.30 -1.74 3.71
N PRO A 114 7.70 -2.88 3.10
CA PRO A 114 9.08 -3.34 3.10
C PRO A 114 10.06 -2.27 2.60
N GLN A 115 9.70 -1.50 1.58
CA GLN A 115 10.52 -0.41 1.04
C GLN A 115 10.76 0.74 2.05
N HIS A 116 9.78 1.04 2.92
CA HIS A 116 9.94 2.06 3.97
C HIS A 116 10.85 1.57 5.10
N VAL A 117 10.67 0.31 5.50
CA VAL A 117 11.48 -0.31 6.55
C VAL A 117 12.93 -0.49 6.08
N LEU A 118 13.13 -1.02 4.87
CA LEU A 118 14.45 -1.18 4.26
C LEU A 118 15.20 0.15 4.20
N ARG A 119 14.59 1.19 3.63
CA ARG A 119 15.19 2.53 3.56
C ARG A 119 15.55 3.07 4.94
N ALA A 120 14.69 2.87 5.93
CA ALA A 120 14.95 3.34 7.29
C ALA A 120 16.18 2.65 7.90
N LEU A 121 16.29 1.33 7.77
CA LEU A 121 17.46 0.58 8.24
C LEU A 121 18.75 1.03 7.56
N GLU A 122 18.74 1.17 6.22
CA GLU A 122 19.90 1.63 5.46
C GLU A 122 20.34 3.04 5.87
N ARG A 123 19.39 3.97 6.07
CA ARG A 123 19.68 5.32 6.55
C ARG A 123 20.25 5.31 7.95
N ILE A 124 19.69 4.51 8.87
CA ILE A 124 20.19 4.39 10.24
C ILE A 124 21.64 3.88 10.23
N VAL A 125 21.92 2.81 9.48
CA VAL A 125 23.27 2.23 9.37
C VAL A 125 24.25 3.25 8.80
N SER A 126 23.88 3.96 7.73
CA SER A 126 24.72 5.00 7.14
C SER A 126 24.95 6.18 8.09
N ALA A 127 23.90 6.63 8.80
CA ALA A 127 23.96 7.77 9.71
C ALA A 127 24.75 7.46 10.98
N ALA A 128 24.69 6.23 11.49
CA ALA A 128 25.44 5.81 12.67
C ALA A 128 26.96 5.94 12.47
N SER A 129 27.46 5.69 11.25
CA SER A 129 28.87 5.91 10.92
C SER A 129 29.25 7.40 10.82
N GLN A 130 28.33 8.25 10.35
CA GLN A 130 28.57 9.69 10.17
C GLN A 130 28.39 10.48 11.47
N HIS A 131 27.55 9.97 12.38
CA HIS A 131 27.17 10.62 13.64
C HIS A 131 27.41 9.68 14.84
N ALA A 132 28.63 9.17 14.97
CA ALA A 132 29.01 8.17 15.97
C ALA A 132 28.68 8.58 17.43
N ASN A 133 28.79 9.87 17.76
CA ASN A 133 28.44 10.38 19.09
C ASN A 133 26.94 10.21 19.37
N ILE A 134 26.09 10.54 18.39
CA ILE A 134 24.63 10.38 18.51
C ILE A 134 24.24 8.91 18.54
N ALA A 135 24.91 8.06 17.76
CA ALA A 135 24.68 6.61 17.80
C ALA A 135 25.01 6.03 19.18
N THR A 136 26.16 6.43 19.74
CA THR A 136 26.59 6.05 21.10
C THR A 136 25.60 6.53 22.15
N ASP A 137 25.19 7.81 22.09
CA ASP A 137 24.22 8.38 23.04
C ASP A 137 22.85 7.71 22.95
N ALA A 138 22.44 7.30 21.74
CA ALA A 138 21.22 6.54 21.50
C ALA A 138 21.33 5.06 21.94
N GLY A 139 22.51 4.61 22.38
CA GLY A 139 22.76 3.24 22.81
C GLY A 139 22.92 2.24 21.68
N ILE A 140 23.19 2.69 20.45
CA ILE A 140 23.38 1.82 19.28
C ILE A 140 24.80 1.28 19.28
N ILE A 141 24.94 -0.03 19.43
CA ILE A 141 26.24 -0.71 19.41
C ILE A 141 26.54 -1.35 18.04
N ASN A 142 27.78 -1.78 17.83
CA ASN A 142 28.19 -2.40 16.56
C ASN A 142 27.37 -3.66 16.21
N ASP A 143 26.96 -4.44 17.21
CA ASP A 143 26.15 -5.64 17.01
C ASP A 143 24.74 -5.30 16.50
N ASP A 144 24.16 -4.19 16.98
CA ASP A 144 22.88 -3.68 16.47
C ASP A 144 23.01 -3.29 15.00
N LEU A 145 24.12 -2.64 14.63
CA LEU A 145 24.38 -2.25 13.24
C LEU A 145 24.58 -3.46 12.31
N HIS A 146 25.16 -4.56 12.80
CA HIS A 146 25.22 -5.82 12.05
C HIS A 146 23.83 -6.42 11.88
N THR A 147 23.07 -6.53 12.98
CA THR A 147 21.68 -7.00 12.96
C THR A 147 20.82 -6.20 11.96
N MET A 148 20.94 -4.87 11.95
CA MET A 148 20.21 -4.01 11.01
C MET A 148 20.63 -4.20 9.55
N ARG A 149 21.91 -4.49 9.28
CA ARG A 149 22.38 -4.84 7.91
C ARG A 149 21.83 -6.18 7.47
N ASP A 150 21.87 -7.18 8.34
CA ASP A 150 21.35 -8.52 8.04
C ASP A 150 19.83 -8.46 7.76
N LEU A 151 19.08 -7.74 8.60
CA LEU A 151 17.65 -7.49 8.38
C LEU A 151 17.39 -6.75 7.06
N ALA A 152 18.22 -5.78 6.69
CA ALA A 152 18.10 -5.08 5.42
C ALA A 152 18.36 -6.03 4.22
N GLU A 153 19.36 -6.90 4.29
CA GLU A 153 19.64 -7.90 3.25
C GLU A 153 18.48 -8.90 3.08
N GLU A 154 17.92 -9.40 4.18
CA GLU A 154 16.77 -10.30 4.13
C GLU A 154 15.51 -9.59 3.61
N LEU A 155 15.27 -8.33 4.02
CA LEU A 155 14.15 -7.54 3.52
C LEU A 155 14.22 -7.29 2.01
N ARG A 156 15.40 -7.13 1.41
CA ARG A 156 15.54 -6.95 -0.05
C ARG A 156 15.00 -8.12 -0.85
N LYS A 157 14.91 -9.31 -0.26
CA LYS A 157 14.33 -10.51 -0.89
C LYS A 157 12.80 -10.49 -0.89
N LEU A 158 12.18 -9.62 -0.09
CA LEU A 158 10.72 -9.54 0.00
C LEU A 158 10.11 -8.83 -1.22
N PRO A 159 8.92 -9.26 -1.68
CA PRO A 159 8.15 -8.54 -2.69
C PRO A 159 7.87 -7.10 -2.24
N GLY A 160 8.13 -6.13 -3.12
CA GLY A 160 7.85 -4.71 -2.87
C GLY A 160 8.99 -3.94 -2.20
N ALA A 161 10.06 -4.58 -1.71
CA ALA A 161 11.19 -3.89 -1.10
C ALA A 161 11.94 -2.96 -2.07
N GLY A 162 11.95 -3.28 -3.37
CA GLY A 162 12.52 -2.44 -4.44
C GLY A 162 11.53 -1.49 -5.11
N SER A 163 10.29 -1.41 -4.63
CA SER A 163 9.28 -0.51 -5.19
C SER A 163 9.62 0.96 -4.88
N PRO A 164 9.19 1.92 -5.73
CA PRO A 164 9.30 3.34 -5.41
C PRO A 164 8.65 3.66 -4.06
N LEU A 165 9.25 4.58 -3.32
CA LEU A 165 8.65 5.08 -2.08
C LEU A 165 7.34 5.76 -2.42
N THR A 166 6.27 5.33 -1.78
CA THR A 166 4.93 5.88 -1.97
C THR A 166 4.43 6.39 -0.65
N ASP A 167 3.93 7.63 -0.61
CA ASP A 167 3.13 8.08 0.53
C ASP A 167 1.94 7.09 0.69
N GLU A 168 1.71 6.58 1.90
CA GLU A 168 0.60 5.64 2.17
C GLU A 168 -0.74 6.20 1.70
N ALA A 169 -0.92 7.53 1.82
CA ALA A 169 -2.11 8.22 1.33
C ALA A 169 -2.20 8.19 -0.20
N GLU A 170 -1.06 8.34 -0.89
CA GLU A 170 -0.99 8.30 -2.36
C GLU A 170 -1.16 6.87 -2.88
N ALA A 171 -0.58 5.87 -2.22
CA ALA A 171 -0.74 4.45 -2.54
C ALA A 171 -2.21 4.03 -2.42
N LEU A 172 -2.85 4.38 -1.30
CA LEU A 172 -4.27 4.15 -1.08
C LEU A 172 -5.12 4.84 -2.16
N GLN A 173 -4.82 6.10 -2.49
CA GLN A 173 -5.54 6.84 -3.52
C GLN A 173 -5.36 6.23 -4.92
N ARG A 174 -4.15 5.74 -5.25
CA ARG A 174 -3.88 5.03 -6.51
C ARG A 174 -4.65 3.72 -6.58
N ALA A 175 -4.65 2.92 -5.51
CA ALA A 175 -5.40 1.67 -5.44
C ALA A 175 -6.91 1.90 -5.63
N GLN A 176 -7.48 2.90 -4.93
CA GLN A 176 -8.88 3.31 -5.10
C GLN A 176 -9.19 3.76 -6.54
N SER A 177 -8.29 4.53 -7.14
CA SER A 177 -8.45 5.01 -8.53
C SER A 177 -8.40 3.87 -9.55
N ALA A 178 -7.52 2.89 -9.35
CA ALA A 178 -7.40 1.71 -10.21
C ALA A 178 -8.62 0.78 -10.07
N LEU A 179 -9.10 0.53 -8.84
CA LEU A 179 -10.29 -0.27 -8.58
C LEU A 179 -11.53 0.32 -9.27
N ARG A 180 -11.61 1.65 -9.30
CA ARG A 180 -12.66 2.37 -10.00
C ARG A 180 -12.58 2.21 -11.52
N ALA A 181 -11.39 2.33 -12.10
CA ALA A 181 -11.22 2.10 -13.53
C ALA A 181 -11.63 0.68 -13.93
N TYR A 182 -11.35 -0.30 -13.05
CA TYR A 182 -11.85 -1.66 -13.20
C TYR A 182 -13.38 -1.74 -13.17
N PHE A 183 -14.06 -1.09 -12.22
CA PHE A 183 -15.54 -1.08 -12.19
C PHE A 183 -16.17 -0.44 -13.41
N ASP A 184 -15.61 0.67 -13.90
CA ASP A 184 -16.11 1.34 -15.11
C ASP A 184 -15.92 0.44 -16.34
N LEU A 185 -14.77 -0.26 -16.43
CA LEU A 185 -14.51 -1.24 -17.48
C LEU A 185 -15.48 -2.42 -17.41
N VAL A 186 -15.69 -3.02 -16.23
CA VAL A 186 -16.64 -4.12 -16.04
C VAL A 186 -18.05 -3.69 -16.41
N GLY A 187 -18.50 -2.51 -15.96
CA GLY A 187 -19.82 -1.99 -16.31
C GLY A 187 -20.02 -1.87 -17.82
N ALA A 188 -19.06 -1.25 -18.52
CA ALA A 188 -19.11 -1.09 -19.97
C ALA A 188 -19.13 -2.44 -20.71
N LYS A 189 -18.32 -3.41 -20.26
CA LYS A 189 -18.22 -4.73 -20.88
C LYS A 189 -19.43 -5.62 -20.57
N ALA A 190 -19.95 -5.56 -19.35
CA ALA A 190 -21.12 -6.32 -18.90
C ALA A 190 -22.38 -5.99 -19.71
N THR A 191 -22.61 -4.70 -20.01
CA THR A 191 -23.76 -4.27 -20.81
C THR A 191 -23.76 -4.88 -22.22
N ILE A 192 -22.57 -5.04 -22.80
CA ILE A 192 -22.39 -5.61 -24.15
C ILE A 192 -22.38 -7.15 -24.10
N ALA A 193 -21.66 -7.73 -23.13
CA ALA A 193 -21.49 -9.17 -22.94
C ALA A 193 -22.83 -9.87 -22.68
N PHE A 194 -23.68 -9.29 -21.85
CA PHE A 194 -24.94 -9.89 -21.42
C PHE A 194 -26.17 -9.19 -22.01
N ALA A 195 -26.06 -8.64 -23.23
CA ALA A 195 -27.20 -8.01 -23.89
C ALA A 195 -28.38 -8.98 -24.08
N ALA A 196 -28.09 -10.26 -24.28
CA ALA A 196 -29.07 -11.35 -24.43
C ALA A 196 -29.33 -12.14 -23.12
N ASP A 197 -28.68 -11.77 -22.00
CA ASP A 197 -28.81 -12.43 -20.69
C ASP A 197 -29.09 -11.39 -19.59
N PRO A 198 -30.36 -10.99 -19.42
CA PRO A 198 -30.73 -9.92 -18.49
C PRO A 198 -30.42 -10.22 -17.03
N GLU A 199 -30.44 -11.49 -16.61
CA GLU A 199 -30.23 -11.92 -15.23
C GLU A 199 -28.75 -11.83 -14.85
N SER A 200 -27.84 -12.38 -15.68
CA SER A 200 -26.40 -12.22 -15.45
C SER A 200 -25.95 -10.77 -15.56
N ARG A 201 -26.55 -10.01 -16.49
CA ARG A 201 -26.35 -8.55 -16.56
C ARG A 201 -26.74 -7.86 -15.25
N LYS A 202 -27.92 -8.17 -14.71
CA LYS A 202 -28.43 -7.58 -13.48
C LYS A 202 -27.55 -7.95 -12.29
N ALA A 203 -27.16 -9.23 -12.16
CA ALA A 203 -26.29 -9.70 -11.09
C ALA A 203 -24.96 -8.92 -11.08
N LEU A 204 -24.27 -8.84 -12.22
CA LEU A 204 -22.98 -8.15 -12.32
C LEU A 204 -23.10 -6.63 -12.12
N LEU A 205 -24.11 -5.99 -12.69
CA LEU A 205 -24.31 -4.54 -12.52
C LEU A 205 -24.75 -4.16 -11.10
N SER A 206 -25.49 -5.04 -10.42
CA SER A 206 -25.91 -4.83 -9.03
C SER A 206 -24.77 -4.94 -8.02
N ALA A 207 -23.69 -5.66 -8.38
CA ALA A 207 -22.48 -5.77 -7.58
C ALA A 207 -21.54 -4.56 -7.72
N LEU A 208 -21.74 -3.70 -8.72
CA LEU A 208 -20.95 -2.48 -8.89
C LEU A 208 -21.44 -1.37 -7.93
N PRO A 209 -20.52 -0.64 -7.24
CA PRO A 209 -20.88 0.53 -6.41
C PRO A 209 -21.65 1.57 -7.24
N ARG A 210 -22.59 2.39 -6.73
CA ARG A 210 -23.51 3.20 -7.59
C ARG A 210 -22.89 4.47 -8.19
N ALA A 211 -23.32 4.90 -9.39
CA ALA A 211 -22.70 6.02 -10.11
C ALA A 211 -22.86 7.40 -9.44
N ASP A 212 -23.88 7.58 -8.61
CA ASP A 212 -24.06 8.82 -7.85
C ASP A 212 -23.09 8.93 -6.66
N GLU A 213 -22.61 7.81 -6.12
CA GLU A 213 -21.45 7.77 -5.22
C GLU A 213 -20.14 8.07 -5.98
N ARG A 214 -20.16 8.09 -7.33
CA ARG A 214 -18.98 8.23 -8.19
C ARG A 214 -18.77 9.64 -8.77
N ARG A 215 -19.66 10.62 -8.62
CA ARG A 215 -19.54 11.96 -9.27
C ARG A 215 -18.34 12.81 -8.82
N HIS A 216 -17.89 12.65 -7.58
CA HIS A 216 -16.95 13.57 -6.94
C HIS A 216 -15.46 13.32 -7.22
N LEU A 217 -15.11 12.25 -7.96
CA LEU A 217 -13.73 11.92 -8.32
C LEU A 217 -13.47 11.92 -9.84
N ARG A 218 -14.44 12.37 -10.65
CA ARG A 218 -14.13 12.82 -12.01
C ARG A 218 -13.39 14.14 -11.84
N ARG A 219 -12.06 14.12 -11.82
CA ARG A 219 -11.27 15.33 -12.00
C ARG A 219 -11.68 15.89 -13.38
N SER A 220 -12.27 17.09 -13.40
CA SER A 220 -12.67 17.77 -14.62
C SER A 220 -11.50 17.80 -15.60
N ALA A 221 -11.68 17.20 -16.77
CA ALA A 221 -10.83 17.47 -17.93
C ALA A 221 -10.92 18.96 -18.37
N ASP A 222 -11.86 19.73 -17.82
CA ASP A 222 -12.06 21.16 -18.07
C ASP A 222 -11.34 22.10 -17.07
N ALA A 223 -10.51 21.58 -16.15
CA ALA A 223 -9.61 22.44 -15.37
C ALA A 223 -8.32 22.71 -16.16
N ALA A 224 -8.46 23.24 -17.38
CA ALA A 224 -7.36 23.95 -18.02
C ALA A 224 -7.05 25.19 -17.16
N PRO A 225 -5.77 25.52 -16.89
CA PRO A 225 -5.46 26.79 -16.28
C PRO A 225 -5.92 27.89 -17.25
N ALA A 226 -6.86 28.72 -16.81
CA ALA A 226 -7.08 30.00 -17.48
C ALA A 226 -5.76 30.78 -17.41
N ALA A 227 -5.21 31.08 -18.58
CA ALA A 227 -4.08 31.98 -18.75
C ALA A 227 -4.45 33.40 -18.30
#